data_AF-A0A2G6C8R3-F1
#
_entry.id   AF-A0A2G6C8R3-F1
#
_cell.length_a   1.000
_cell.length_b   1.000
_cell.length_c   1.000
_cell.angle_alpha   90.00
_cell.angle_beta   90.00
_cell.angle_gamma   90.00
#
_symmetry.space_group_name_H-M   'P 1'
#
loop_
_entity.id
_entity.type
_entity.pdbx_description
1 polymer ?
#
loop_
_entity_poly.entity_id
_entity_poly.type
_entity_poly.pdbx_seq_one_letter_code
_entity_poly.pdbx_strand_id
1 'polypeptide(L)' 'MINLSHPLCRLSENINWQRLEEKIDVLYSDGVGHPPLPTRLMVGLHYLKYSFDESDETVVERWVENPYWQYFRTI' A
#
# COMPACT_ATOMS: atom_id res chain seq x y z
N MET A 1 16.24 -6.18 9.56
CA MET A 1 16.36 -6.87 8.26
C MET A 1 14.97 -7.37 7.88
N ILE A 2 14.43 -6.89 6.76
CA ILE A 2 13.11 -7.32 6.25
C ILE A 2 13.33 -8.62 5.47
N ASN A 3 12.58 -9.67 5.78
CA ASN A 3 12.65 -10.90 5.01
C ASN A 3 11.83 -10.78 3.73
N LEU A 4 12.50 -10.65 2.59
CA LEU A 4 11.86 -10.55 1.27
C LEU A 4 11.07 -11.82 0.89
N SER A 5 11.35 -12.96 1.54
CA SER A 5 10.56 -14.20 1.35
C SER A 5 9.25 -14.19 2.14
N HIS A 6 8.98 -13.17 2.93
CA HIS A 6 7.73 -13.06 3.68
C HIS A 6 6.54 -12.97 2.73
N PRO A 7 5.41 -13.65 3.00
CA PRO A 7 4.25 -13.67 2.12
C PRO A 7 3.73 -12.27 1.76
N LEU A 8 3.82 -11.32 2.69
CA LEU A 8 3.46 -9.91 2.43
C LEU A 8 4.37 -9.20 1.42
N CYS A 9 5.69 -9.42 1.47
CA CYS A 9 6.62 -8.86 0.49
C CYS A 9 6.41 -9.47 -0.90
N ARG A 10 6.19 -10.79 -0.97
CA ARG A 10 5.88 -11.46 -2.25
C ARG A 10 4.54 -11.00 -2.81
N LEU A 11 3.58 -10.71 -1.94
CA LEU A 11 2.28 -10.20 -2.34
C LEU A 11 2.39 -8.78 -2.88
N SER A 12 3.15 -7.89 -2.24
CA SER A 12 3.40 -6.56 -2.79
C SER A 12 4.15 -6.61 -4.12
N GLU A 13 5.08 -7.54 -4.32
CA GLU A 13 5.74 -7.73 -5.63
C GLU A 13 4.82 -8.33 -6.71
N ASN A 14 3.81 -9.12 -6.31
CA ASN A 14 2.85 -9.71 -7.27
C ASN A 14 1.77 -8.72 -7.72
N ILE A 15 1.50 -7.69 -6.93
CA ILE A 15 0.52 -6.67 -7.28
C ILE A 15 1.03 -5.87 -8.47
N ASN A 16 0.20 -5.78 -9.52
CA ASN A 16 0.49 -4.93 -10.66
C ASN A 16 0.20 -3.45 -10.31
N TRP A 17 1.16 -2.80 -9.66
CA TRP A 17 1.07 -1.40 -9.24
C TRP A 17 0.86 -0.45 -10.41
N GLN A 18 1.51 -0.70 -11.55
CA GLN A 18 1.38 0.13 -12.75
C GLN A 18 -0.08 0.19 -13.23
N ARG A 19 -0.78 -0.94 -13.26
CA ARG A 19 -2.20 -0.99 -13.65
C ARG A 19 -3.12 -0.33 -12.63
N LEU A 20 -2.78 -0.39 -11.35
CA LEU A 20 -3.50 0.32 -10.29
C LEU A 20 -3.31 1.82 -10.42
N GLU A 21 -2.07 2.27 -10.63
CA GLU A 21 -1.72 3.65 -10.91
C GLU A 21 -2.47 4.14 -12.15
N GLU A 22 -2.41 3.46 -13.30
CA GLU A 22 -3.16 3.85 -14.50
C GLU A 22 -4.68 4.00 -14.28
N LYS A 23 -5.29 3.11 -13.49
CA LYS A 23 -6.72 3.20 -13.18
C LYS A 23 -7.04 4.35 -12.24
N ILE A 24 -6.15 4.62 -11.29
CA ILE A 24 -6.35 5.60 -10.24
C ILE A 24 -5.93 6.99 -10.72
N ASP A 25 -4.94 7.10 -11.59
CA ASP A 25 -4.51 8.32 -12.29
C ASP A 25 -5.67 8.95 -13.07
N VAL A 26 -6.51 8.13 -13.71
CA VAL A 26 -7.76 8.59 -14.36
C VAL A 26 -8.77 9.20 -13.36
N LEU A 27 -8.73 8.80 -12.09
CA LEU A 27 -9.55 9.37 -11.02
C LEU A 27 -8.91 10.60 -10.37
N TYR A 28 -7.58 10.72 -10.39
CA TYR A 28 -6.84 11.88 -9.91
C TYR A 28 -6.60 12.85 -11.08
N SER A 29 -7.59 13.67 -11.39
CA SER A 29 -7.40 14.82 -12.29
C SER A 29 -6.29 15.75 -11.77
N ASP A 30 -5.42 16.25 -12.66
CA ASP A 30 -4.37 17.28 -12.45
C ASP A 30 -4.92 18.55 -11.78
N GLY A 31 -5.22 18.46 -10.49
CA GLY A 31 -5.60 19.58 -9.64
C GLY A 31 -4.34 20.10 -8.95
N VAL A 32 -4.11 21.41 -9.03
CA VAL A 32 -3.02 22.10 -8.32
C VAL A 32 -3.21 21.91 -6.81
N GLY A 33 -2.58 20.90 -6.23
CA GLY A 33 -2.61 20.65 -4.79
C GLY A 33 -2.06 19.28 -4.42
N HIS A 34 -1.06 19.29 -3.52
CA HIS A 34 -0.35 18.18 -2.85
C HIS A 34 -0.04 16.94 -3.71
N PRO A 35 1.23 16.56 -3.90
CA PRO A 35 1.57 15.33 -4.63
C PRO A 35 0.72 14.18 -4.07
N PRO A 36 0.01 13.42 -4.93
CA PRO A 36 -0.92 12.41 -4.46
C PRO A 36 -0.17 11.50 -3.49
N LEU A 37 -0.77 11.27 -2.31
CA LEU A 37 -0.31 10.21 -1.41
C LEU A 37 -0.05 8.97 -2.28
N PRO A 38 1.10 8.31 -2.14
CA PRO A 38 1.48 7.25 -3.07
C PRO A 38 0.34 6.24 -3.14
N THR A 39 -0.30 6.13 -4.30
CA THR A 39 -1.47 5.27 -4.55
C THR A 39 -1.24 3.85 -4.02
N ARG A 40 0.02 3.40 -4.11
CA ARG A 40 0.52 2.13 -3.56
C ARG A 40 0.32 1.98 -2.06
N LEU A 41 0.57 3.04 -1.28
CA LEU A 41 0.33 3.04 0.17
C LEU A 41 -1.17 2.91 0.47
N MET A 42 -2.01 3.68 -0.22
CA MET A 42 -3.46 3.65 -0.02
C MET A 42 -4.02 2.25 -0.32
N VAL A 43 -3.65 1.68 -1.46
CA VAL A 43 -4.06 0.34 -1.88
C VAL A 43 -3.47 -0.73 -0.98
N GLY A 44 -2.20 -0.60 -0.58
CA GLY A 44 -1.54 -1.52 0.36
C GLY A 44 -2.24 -1.55 1.72
N LEU A 45 -2.57 -0.40 2.29
CA LEU A 45 -3.33 -0.31 3.55
C LEU A 45 -4.73 -0.90 3.40
N HIS A 46 -5.44 -0.64 2.30
CA HIS A 46 -6.74 -1.28 2.04
C HIS A 46 -6.63 -2.79 1.89
N TYR A 47 -5.58 -3.29 1.26
CA TYR A 47 -5.35 -4.72 1.11
C TYR A 47 -5.06 -5.39 2.45
N LEU A 48 -4.23 -4.76 3.29
CA LEU A 48 -3.91 -5.23 4.64
C LEU A 48 -5.14 -5.20 5.54
N LYS A 49 -5.92 -4.11 5.49
CA LYS A 49 -7.21 -4.00 6.16
C LYS A 49 -8.13 -5.18 5.81
N TYR A 50 -8.31 -5.44 4.52
CA TYR A 50 -9.18 -6.51 4.04
C TYR A 50 -8.63 -7.91 4.35
N SER A 51 -7.31 -8.11 4.27
CA SER A 51 -6.68 -9.42 4.52
C SER A 51 -6.67 -9.82 5.98
N PHE A 52 -6.62 -8.84 6.90
CA PHE A 52 -6.56 -9.07 8.34
C PHE A 52 -7.88 -8.75 9.06
N ASP A 53 -8.91 -8.28 8.35
CA ASP A 53 -10.21 -7.85 8.89
C ASP A 53 -10.07 -6.82 10.04
N GLU A 54 -9.05 -5.97 9.94
CA GLU A 54 -8.70 -4.98 10.97
C GLU A 54 -9.32 -3.61 10.66
N SER A 55 -9.56 -2.79 11.68
CA SER A 55 -10.02 -1.40 11.52
C SER A 55 -8.91 -0.50 10.97
N ASP A 56 -9.25 0.60 10.29
CA ASP A 56 -8.27 1.52 9.70
C ASP A 56 -7.24 2.02 10.73
N GLU A 57 -7.68 2.22 11.97
CA GLU A 57 -6.86 2.67 13.11
C GLU A 57 -5.82 1.60 13.49
N THR A 58 -6.25 0.36 13.68
CA THR A 58 -5.40 -0.77 14.06
C THR A 58 -4.45 -1.19 12.94
N VAL A 59 -4.88 -1.02 11.69
CA VAL A 59 -4.03 -1.21 10.50
C VAL A 59 -2.88 -0.20 10.49
N VAL A 60 -3.14 1.06 10.82
CA VAL A 60 -2.09 2.10 10.87
C VAL A 60 -1.13 1.85 12.03
N GLU A 61 -1.62 1.45 13.20
CA GLU A 61 -0.76 1.07 14.34
C GLU A 61 0.18 -0.09 13.97
N ARG A 62 -0.38 -1.18 13.43
CA ARG A 62 0.41 -2.33 12.95
C ARG A 62 1.35 -1.98 11.82
N TRP A 63 1.00 -1.02 10.95
CA TRP A 63 1.86 -0.56 9.88
C TRP A 63 3.10 0.17 10.40
N VAL A 64 2.96 0.98 11.46
CA VAL A 64 4.10 1.65 12.10
C VAL A 64 5.01 0.64 12.79
N GLU A 65 4.43 -0.38 13.43
CA GLU A 65 5.19 -1.40 14.15
C GLU A 65 5.81 -2.48 13.23
N ASN A 66 5.23 -2.76 12.06
CA ASN A 66 5.70 -3.82 11.16
C ASN A 66 6.47 -3.29 9.95
N PRO A 67 7.80 -3.54 9.87
CA PRO A 67 8.60 -3.12 8.72
C PRO A 67 8.19 -3.84 7.41
N TYR A 68 7.52 -5.00 7.50
CA TYR A 68 6.95 -5.70 6.33
C TYR A 68 5.79 -4.94 5.69
N TRP A 69 5.01 -4.20 6.48
CA TRP A 69 3.89 -3.41 5.99
C TRP A 69 4.39 -2.10 5.40
N GLN A 70 5.47 -1.54 5.97
CA GLN A 70 6.18 -0.41 5.37
C GLN A 70 6.81 -0.75 4.01
N TYR A 71 7.13 -2.02 3.77
CA TYR A 71 7.68 -2.48 2.49
C TYR A 71 6.75 -2.20 1.30
N PHE A 72 5.41 -2.20 1.50
CA PHE A 72 4.43 -1.84 0.47
C PHE A 72 4.60 -0.41 -0.07
N ARG A 73 5.30 0.48 0.65
CA ARG A 73 5.59 1.84 0.21
C ARG A 73 6.87 1.92 -0.64
N THR A 74 7.80 0.99 -0.48
CA THR A 74 9.20 1.17 -0.91
C THR A 74 9.49 0.66 -2.33
N ILE A 75 8.65 -0.21 -2.89
CA ILE A 75 8.83 -0.84 -4.21
C ILE A 75 7.98 -0.11 -5.25
#